data_AF-A0A0Q8EUJ4-F1
#
_entry.id   AF-A0A0Q8EUJ4-F1
#
_cell.length_a   1.000
_cell.length_b   1.000
_cell.length_c   1.000
_cell.angle_alpha   90.00
_cell.angle_beta   90.00
_cell.angle_gamma   90.00
#
_symmetry.space_group_name_H-M   'P 1'
#
loop_
_entity.id
_entity.type
_entity.pdbx_description
1 polymer ?
#
loop_
_entity_poly.entity_id
_entity_poly.type
_entity_poly.pdbx_seq_one_letter_code
_entity_poly.pdbx_strand_id
1 'polypeptide(L)'
;MTDIHDAPGFGDTVRIRHTTETFQAGIAGHEGTVYGFTTPSVTGVETVGALADDFALNVHVEALNAAFWLDPSNIELVSRPDTLTLTVGNKRIVLTRTEDGCQEEIENIVPSRPWWRFW
;
A
#
# COMPACT_ATOMS: atom_id res chain seq x y z
N MET A 1 -4.38 -23.57 -7.91
CA MET A 1 -5.33 -22.46 -8.14
C MET A 1 -5.29 -21.64 -6.87
N THR A 2 -4.39 -20.66 -6.82
CA THR A 2 -4.26 -19.76 -5.67
C THR A 2 -5.53 -18.92 -5.63
N ASP A 3 -6.20 -18.90 -4.48
CA ASP A 3 -7.39 -18.10 -4.29
C ASP A 3 -7.03 -16.62 -4.53
N ILE A 4 -7.80 -15.91 -5.34
CA ILE A 4 -7.59 -14.49 -5.64
C ILE A 4 -7.73 -13.65 -4.35
N HIS A 5 -8.31 -14.24 -3.29
CA HIS A 5 -8.45 -13.66 -1.96
C HIS A 5 -7.14 -13.54 -1.14
N ASP A 6 -6.05 -14.22 -1.53
CA ASP A 6 -4.79 -14.20 -0.76
C ASP A 6 -3.69 -13.31 -1.35
N ALA A 7 -3.91 -12.68 -2.50
CA ALA A 7 -2.93 -11.73 -3.05
C ALA A 7 -2.84 -10.47 -2.15
N PRO A 8 -1.63 -9.96 -1.86
CA PRO A 8 -1.48 -8.71 -1.13
C PRO A 8 -2.14 -7.55 -1.87
N GLY A 9 -2.91 -6.75 -1.14
CA GLY A 9 -3.65 -5.61 -1.67
C GLY A 9 -3.43 -4.33 -0.89
N PHE A 10 -4.10 -3.26 -1.29
CA PHE A 10 -4.00 -1.95 -0.63
C PHE A 10 -4.18 -2.04 0.90
N GLY A 11 -3.25 -1.41 1.63
CA GLY A 11 -3.22 -1.39 3.09
C GLY A 11 -2.63 -2.64 3.75
N ASP A 12 -2.33 -3.70 2.99
CA ASP A 12 -1.65 -4.87 3.52
C ASP A 12 -0.19 -4.54 3.85
N THR A 13 0.31 -5.10 4.96
CA THR A 13 1.74 -5.11 5.28
C THR A 13 2.36 -6.32 4.61
N VAL A 14 3.44 -6.09 3.88
CA VAL A 14 4.16 -7.10 3.11
C VAL A 14 5.64 -7.06 3.44
N ARG A 15 6.32 -8.18 3.24
CA ARG A 15 7.78 -8.25 3.25
C ARG A 15 8.28 -8.47 1.83
N ILE A 16 9.35 -7.78 1.47
CA ILE A 16 9.99 -7.92 0.17
C ILE A 16 10.87 -9.17 0.21
N ARG A 17 10.65 -10.10 -0.72
CA ARG A 17 11.41 -11.35 -0.80
C ARG A 17 12.86 -11.10 -1.16
N HIS A 18 13.73 -12.02 -0.78
CA HIS A 18 15.11 -12.05 -1.23
C HIS A 18 15.22 -12.62 -2.65
N THR A 19 15.41 -11.75 -3.63
CA THR A 19 15.81 -12.08 -4.99
C THR A 19 17.09 -11.33 -5.33
N THR A 20 17.71 -11.64 -6.47
CA THR A 20 18.89 -10.91 -6.95
C THR A 20 18.58 -9.43 -7.11
N GLU A 21 17.43 -9.12 -7.71
CA GLU A 21 16.99 -7.76 -8.05
C GLU A 21 16.65 -6.95 -6.79
N THR A 22 15.89 -7.54 -5.85
CA THR A 22 15.54 -6.84 -4.61
C THR A 22 16.74 -6.67 -3.68
N PHE A 23 17.70 -7.61 -3.71
CA PHE A 23 18.95 -7.49 -2.98
C PHE A 23 19.84 -6.38 -3.56
N GLN A 24 19.98 -6.31 -4.89
CA GLN A 24 20.75 -5.26 -5.57
C GLN A 24 20.13 -3.88 -5.37
N ALA A 25 18.80 -3.78 -5.31
CA ALA A 25 18.08 -2.57 -4.98
C ALA A 25 18.18 -2.18 -3.48
N GLY A 26 18.75 -3.05 -2.62
CA GLY A 26 18.90 -2.79 -1.20
C GLY A 26 17.59 -2.85 -0.40
N ILE A 27 16.57 -3.51 -0.92
CA ILE A 27 15.21 -3.54 -0.33
C ILE A 27 14.79 -4.94 0.14
N ALA A 28 15.56 -5.98 -0.19
CA ALA A 28 15.26 -7.35 0.23
C ALA A 28 15.14 -7.49 1.75
N GLY A 29 14.09 -8.18 2.21
CA GLY A 29 13.81 -8.43 3.63
C GLY A 29 13.13 -7.27 4.36
N HIS A 30 13.05 -6.08 3.76
CA HIS A 30 12.30 -4.96 4.36
C HIS A 30 10.79 -5.22 4.31
N GLU A 31 10.10 -4.76 5.35
CA GLU A 31 8.65 -4.66 5.38
C GLU A 31 8.17 -3.31 4.87
N GLY A 32 7.00 -3.31 4.25
CA GLY A 32 6.34 -2.10 3.76
C GLY A 32 4.84 -2.27 3.65
N THR A 33 4.16 -1.18 3.34
CA THR A 33 2.70 -1.15 3.14
C THR A 33 2.37 -0.98 1.67
N VAL A 34 1.43 -1.77 1.17
CA VAL A 34 0.95 -1.64 -0.21
C VAL A 34 0.07 -0.40 -0.34
N TYR A 35 0.46 0.55 -1.18
CA TYR A 35 -0.26 1.82 -1.40
C TYR A 35 -1.09 1.83 -2.70
N GLY A 36 -0.91 0.84 -3.56
CA GLY A 36 -1.72 0.72 -4.76
C GLY A 36 -1.13 -0.28 -5.75
N PHE A 37 -1.70 -0.28 -6.94
CA PHE A 37 -1.22 -1.05 -8.07
C PHE A 37 -1.24 -0.21 -9.34
N THR A 38 -0.55 -0.67 -10.36
CA THR A 38 -0.56 -0.04 -11.68
C THR A 38 -0.39 -1.08 -12.78
N THR A 39 -0.61 -0.63 -14.02
CA THR A 39 -0.27 -1.32 -15.27
C THR A 39 0.95 -0.59 -15.86
N PRO A 40 2.17 -1.11 -15.67
CA PRO A 40 3.39 -0.40 -16.03
C PRO A 40 3.49 -0.05 -17.52
N SER A 41 2.94 -0.85 -18.44
CA SER A 41 2.91 -0.50 -19.86
C SER A 41 2.14 0.79 -20.17
N VAL A 42 1.15 1.15 -19.32
CA VAL A 42 0.33 2.35 -19.46
C VAL A 42 0.96 3.55 -18.77
N THR A 43 1.59 3.33 -17.60
CA THR A 43 2.09 4.41 -16.75
C THR A 43 3.58 4.70 -16.94
N GLY A 44 4.35 3.77 -17.50
CA GLY A 44 5.79 3.88 -17.72
C GLY A 44 6.61 3.88 -16.43
N VAL A 45 6.06 3.38 -15.31
CA VAL A 45 6.81 3.32 -14.05
C VAL A 45 7.99 2.35 -14.14
N GLU A 46 9.08 2.69 -13.48
CA GLU A 46 10.21 1.80 -13.31
C GLU A 46 9.91 0.78 -12.20
N THR A 47 10.20 -0.49 -12.45
CA THR A 47 9.98 -1.59 -11.50
C THR A 47 11.29 -2.18 -11.03
N VAL A 48 11.30 -2.67 -9.80
CA VAL A 48 12.43 -3.42 -9.27
C VAL A 48 12.34 -4.85 -9.76
N GLY A 49 13.22 -5.17 -10.70
CA GLY A 49 13.25 -6.46 -11.38
C GLY A 49 12.22 -6.60 -12.49
N ALA A 50 12.20 -7.78 -13.11
CA ALA A 50 11.24 -8.13 -14.15
C ALA A 50 9.86 -8.40 -13.54
N LEU A 51 8.82 -8.05 -14.29
CA LEU A 51 7.45 -8.39 -13.98
C LEU A 51 7.06 -9.66 -14.73
N ALA A 52 6.32 -10.55 -14.07
CA ALA A 52 5.71 -11.71 -14.70
C ALA A 52 4.53 -11.31 -15.59
N ASP A 53 3.77 -10.30 -15.16
CA ASP A 53 2.61 -9.75 -15.83
C ASP A 53 2.70 -8.22 -15.91
N ASP A 54 1.83 -7.58 -16.70
CA ASP A 54 1.74 -6.11 -16.78
C ASP A 54 0.98 -5.51 -15.58
N PHE A 55 1.47 -5.85 -14.38
CA PHE A 55 0.89 -5.48 -13.10
C PHE A 55 2.00 -5.32 -12.06
N ALA A 56 2.00 -4.20 -11.34
CA ALA A 56 2.95 -3.95 -10.26
C ALA A 56 2.26 -3.35 -9.04
N LEU A 57 2.71 -3.73 -7.85
CA LEU A 57 2.26 -3.19 -6.57
C LEU A 57 3.22 -2.10 -6.09
N ASN A 58 2.67 -0.98 -5.59
CA ASN A 58 3.45 0.05 -4.92
C ASN A 58 3.61 -0.32 -3.46
N VAL A 59 4.84 -0.54 -3.02
CA VAL A 59 5.15 -0.83 -1.63
C VAL A 59 5.95 0.32 -1.05
N HIS A 60 5.37 1.01 -0.07
CA HIS A 60 6.07 2.04 0.71
C HIS A 60 6.83 1.39 1.87
N VAL A 61 8.15 1.54 1.87
CA VAL A 61 9.05 1.02 2.90
C VAL A 61 9.42 2.17 3.83
N GLU A 62 8.79 2.22 5.00
CA GLU A 62 8.99 3.29 6.00
C GLU A 62 10.46 3.46 6.39
N ALA A 63 11.17 2.33 6.61
CA ALA A 63 12.58 2.33 7.00
C ALA A 63 13.51 3.02 5.99
N LEU A 64 13.08 3.11 4.72
CA LEU A 64 13.82 3.74 3.63
C LEU A 64 13.19 5.07 3.20
N ASN A 65 12.02 5.41 3.75
CA ASN A 65 11.20 6.56 3.34
C ASN A 65 11.04 6.62 1.81
N ALA A 66 10.77 5.48 1.19
CA ALA A 66 10.74 5.31 -0.26
C ALA A 66 9.67 4.30 -0.67
N ALA A 67 9.16 4.43 -1.90
CA ALA A 67 8.20 3.50 -2.48
C ALA A 67 8.77 2.81 -3.71
N PHE A 68 8.46 1.52 -3.88
CA PHE A 68 8.98 0.68 -4.95
C PHE A 68 7.84 -0.01 -5.68
N TRP A 69 7.95 -0.10 -7.01
CA TRP A 69 7.03 -0.89 -7.83
C TRP A 69 7.59 -2.30 -8.01
N LEU A 70 6.82 -3.29 -7.56
CA LEU A 70 7.27 -4.67 -7.46
C LEU A 70 6.25 -5.61 -8.11
N ASP A 71 6.76 -6.68 -8.71
CA ASP A 71 5.95 -7.83 -9.08
C ASP A 71 5.35 -8.48 -7.80
N PRO A 72 4.08 -8.93 -7.82
CA PRO A 72 3.48 -9.61 -6.67
C PRO A 72 4.24 -10.84 -6.18
N SER A 73 4.99 -11.52 -7.06
CA SER A 73 5.82 -12.67 -6.66
C SER A 73 7.04 -12.27 -5.82
N ASN A 74 7.48 -11.01 -5.88
CA ASN A 74 8.60 -10.47 -5.10
C ASN A 74 8.20 -10.02 -3.69
N ILE A 75 6.95 -10.24 -3.29
CA ILE A 75 6.46 -9.88 -1.96
C ILE A 75 5.76 -11.06 -1.28
N GLU A 76 5.71 -11.01 0.04
CA GLU A 76 4.94 -11.92 0.88
C GLU A 76 4.04 -11.15 1.83
N LEU A 77 2.79 -11.59 1.98
CA LEU A 77 1.86 -11.00 2.95
C LEU A 77 2.37 -11.27 4.37
N VAL A 78 2.50 -10.19 5.16
CA VAL A 78 2.87 -10.27 6.58
C VAL A 78 1.64 -10.10 7.45
N SER A 79 0.83 -9.06 7.17
CA SER A 79 -0.41 -8.82 7.88
C SER A 79 -1.41 -8.09 7.00
N ARG A 80 -2.68 -8.38 7.26
CA ARG A 80 -3.82 -7.72 6.65
C ARG A 80 -4.64 -7.11 7.78
N PRO A 81 -4.64 -5.77 7.95
CA PRO A 81 -5.42 -5.16 9.01
C PRO A 81 -6.91 -5.25 8.68
N ASP A 82 -7.72 -5.56 9.69
CA ASP A 82 -9.19 -5.54 9.60
C ASP A 82 -9.72 -4.12 9.39
N THR A 83 -8.98 -3.12 9.89
CA THR A 83 -9.34 -1.71 9.77
C THR A 83 -8.16 -0.88 9.29
N LEU A 84 -8.38 -0.05 8.28
CA LEU A 84 -7.41 0.90 7.75
C LEU A 84 -7.96 2.32 7.90
N THR A 85 -7.20 3.20 8.56
CA THR A 85 -7.54 4.62 8.65
C THR A 85 -6.66 5.42 7.70
N LEU A 86 -7.29 6.26 6.87
CA LEU A 86 -6.65 7.11 5.88
C LEU A 86 -7.10 8.56 6.10
N THR A 87 -6.22 9.49 5.74
CA THR A 87 -6.59 10.90 5.63
C THR A 87 -6.42 11.36 4.20
N VAL A 88 -7.49 11.83 3.57
CA VAL A 88 -7.49 12.33 2.19
C VAL A 88 -8.06 13.75 2.21
N GLY A 89 -7.20 14.74 1.99
CA GLY A 89 -7.56 16.14 2.15
C GLY A 89 -8.04 16.44 3.59
N ASN A 90 -9.27 16.93 3.73
CA ASN A 90 -9.91 17.19 5.03
C ASN A 90 -10.85 16.06 5.47
N LYS A 91 -10.69 14.85 4.93
CA LYS A 91 -11.54 13.71 5.27
C LYS A 91 -10.72 12.64 5.95
N ARG A 92 -11.26 12.11 7.04
CA ARG A 92 -10.81 10.85 7.63
C ARG A 92 -11.68 9.75 7.03
N ILE A 93 -11.04 8.74 6.47
CA ILE A 93 -11.70 7.56 5.89
C ILE A 93 -11.28 6.37 6.73
N VAL A 94 -12.24 5.61 7.25
CA VAL A 94 -12.00 4.34 7.93
C VAL A 94 -12.59 3.25 7.05
N LEU A 95 -11.73 2.34 6.59
CA LEU A 95 -12.12 1.17 5.82
C LEU A 95 -12.07 -0.05 6.74
N THR A 96 -13.19 -0.74 6.91
CA THR A 96 -13.30 -1.93 7.74
C THR A 96 -13.66 -3.13 6.87
N ARG A 97 -12.81 -4.16 6.89
CA ARG A 97 -13.09 -5.43 6.21
C ARG A 97 -14.12 -6.22 7.01
N THR A 98 -15.13 -6.73 6.32
CA THR A 98 -16.20 -7.56 6.86
C THR A 98 -16.35 -8.83 6.01
N GLU A 99 -17.14 -9.80 6.46
CA GLU A 99 -17.43 -11.01 5.69
C GLU A 99 -18.10 -10.68 4.34
N ASP A 100 -18.86 -9.58 4.27
CA ASP A 100 -19.57 -9.12 3.08
C ASP A 100 -18.76 -8.17 2.18
N GLY A 101 -17.51 -7.84 2.55
CA GLY A 101 -16.64 -6.95 1.76
C GLY A 101 -15.93 -5.88 2.58
N CYS A 102 -15.98 -4.62 2.13
CA CYS A 102 -15.35 -3.50 2.81
C CYS A 102 -16.40 -2.42 3.09
N GLN A 103 -16.53 -2.04 4.36
CA GLN A 103 -17.34 -0.91 4.80
C GLN A 103 -16.48 0.34 4.89
N GLU A 104 -17.03 1.47 4.46
CA GLU A 104 -16.36 2.77 4.53
C GLU A 104 -17.12 3.72 5.46
N GLU A 105 -16.38 4.36 6.35
CA GLU A 105 -16.86 5.48 7.16
C GLU A 105 -16.04 6.72 6.80
N ILE A 106 -16.73 7.83 6.51
CA ILE A 106 -16.09 9.07 6.07
C ILE A 106 -16.50 10.21 7.00
N GLU A 107 -15.52 10.79 7.68
CA GLU A 107 -15.70 11.94 8.56
C GLU A 107 -15.03 13.17 7.97
N ASN A 108 -15.72 14.32 8.00
CA ASN A 108 -15.09 15.60 7.69
C ASN A 108 -14.29 16.08 8.91
N ILE A 109 -12.98 16.25 8.72
CA ILE A 109 -12.10 16.90 9.69
C ILE A 109 -12.37 18.40 9.60
N VAL A 110 -13.16 18.91 10.55
CA VAL A 110 -13.37 20.35 10.69
C VAL A 110 -12.15 20.95 11.39
N PRO A 111 -11.36 21.81 10.73
CA PRO A 111 -10.21 22.44 11.40
C PRO A 111 -10.70 23.27 12.57
N SER A 112 -10.16 23.02 13.77
CA SER A 112 -10.48 23.81 14.95
C SER A 112 -9.98 25.24 14.71
N ARG A 113 -10.89 26.21 14.62
CA ARG A 113 -10.51 27.62 14.64
C ARG A 113 -10.14 27.97 16.08
N PRO A 114 -8.92 28.50 16.33
CA PRO A 114 -8.56 28.91 17.66
C PRO A 114 -9.48 30.06 18.11
N TRP A 115 -9.99 29.95 19.33
CA TRP A 115 -10.94 30.88 19.95
C TRP A 115 -10.43 32.33 20.07
N TRP A 116 -9.13 32.56 19.87
CA TRP A 116 -8.48 33.88 19.97
C TRP A 116 -8.48 34.70 18.67
N ARG A 117 -8.98 34.19 17.54
CA ARG A 117 -9.02 34.93 16.25
C ARG A 117 -10.26 35.82 16.05
N PHE A 118 -11.01 36.12 17.11
CA PHE A 118 -12.24 36.93 17.08
C PHE A 118 -12.16 38.25 17.88
N TRP A 119 -10.95 38.73 18.20
CA TRP A 119 -10.69 40.03 18.84
C TRP A 119 -9.52 40.73 18.16
#